data_AF-A0A973DY74-F1
#
_entry.id   AF-A0A973DY74-F1
#
_cell.length_a   1.000
_cell.length_b   1.000
_cell.length_c   1.000
_cell.angle_alpha   90.00
_cell.angle_beta   90.00
_cell.angle_gamma   90.00
#
_symmetry.space_group_name_H-M   'P 1'
#
loop_
_entity.id
_entity.type
_entity.pdbx_description
1 polymer ?
#
loop_
_entity_poly.entity_id
_entity_poly.type
_entity_poly.pdbx_seq_one_letter_code
_entity_poly.pdbx_strand_id
1 'polypeptide(L)'
;MQVFLPIAEVSVNAFLLLGLGGLVGVLSGMFGVGGGFLMTPLLFFIGIPPAVAVATEANQIVASSFSGVLAHFRRKTVDIRMGTVLLVGGLLGSALGVMIFIDLKSLGQVDLLVRLCYVVFLGIIGSLMFVESLNAIRKSKAGTPPSTRRKHGMIHKLPFKMRFRVS
;
A
#
# COMPACT_ATOMS: atom_id res chain seq x y z
N MET A 1 -4.41 -21.45 20.51
CA MET A 1 -3.98 -20.63 21.66
C MET A 1 -4.51 -19.22 21.43
N GLN A 2 -5.44 -18.75 22.26
CA GLN A 2 -5.94 -17.38 22.16
C GLN A 2 -4.99 -16.44 22.89
N VAL A 3 -4.62 -15.34 22.23
CA VAL A 3 -3.78 -14.28 22.78
C VAL A 3 -4.64 -13.05 22.90
N PHE A 4 -4.73 -12.52 24.12
CA PHE A 4 -5.40 -11.25 24.38
C PHE A 4 -4.48 -10.12 23.93
N LEU A 5 -4.98 -9.24 23.04
CA LEU A 5 -4.28 -8.05 22.60
C LEU A 5 -4.75 -6.87 23.45
N PRO A 6 -4.00 -6.46 24.50
CA PRO A 6 -4.46 -5.45 25.46
C PRO A 6 -4.66 -4.06 24.85
N ILE A 7 -3.95 -3.75 23.75
CA ILE A 7 -4.07 -2.48 23.03
C ILE A 7 -5.30 -2.48 22.10
N ALA A 8 -5.71 -3.65 21.62
CA ALA A 8 -6.86 -3.81 20.73
C ALA A 8 -8.14 -4.23 21.48
N GLU A 9 -8.02 -4.60 22.77
CA GLU A 9 -9.08 -5.17 23.62
C GLU A 9 -9.77 -6.42 23.02
N VAL A 10 -9.07 -7.16 22.16
CA VAL A 10 -9.62 -8.33 21.43
C VAL A 10 -8.73 -9.55 21.64
N SER A 11 -9.37 -10.72 21.83
CA SER A 11 -8.70 -12.02 21.87
C SER A 11 -8.63 -12.64 20.47
N VAL A 12 -7.43 -12.86 19.95
CA VAL A 12 -7.21 -13.44 18.62
C VAL A 12 -6.40 -14.73 18.73
N ASN A 13 -6.63 -15.69 17.83
CA ASN A 13 -5.85 -16.92 17.79
C ASN A 13 -4.42 -16.66 17.27
N ALA A 14 -3.41 -17.04 18.06
CA ALA A 14 -2.00 -16.86 17.70
C ALA A 14 -1.60 -17.55 16.39
N PHE A 15 -2.15 -18.74 16.13
CA PHE A 15 -1.87 -19.48 14.90
C PHE A 15 -2.46 -18.79 13.67
N LEU A 16 -3.61 -18.12 13.84
CA LEU A 16 -4.23 -17.34 12.78
C LEU A 16 -3.37 -16.11 12.44
N LEU A 17 -2.86 -15.39 13.45
CA LEU A 17 -1.96 -14.25 13.25
C LEU A 17 -0.64 -14.67 12.58
N LEU A 18 -0.04 -15.78 13.02
CA LEU A 18 1.16 -16.34 12.40
C LEU A 18 0.92 -16.77 10.95
N GLY A 19 -0.19 -17.46 10.68
CA GLY A 19 -0.57 -17.89 9.33
C GLY A 19 -0.82 -16.72 8.39
N LEU A 20 -1.58 -15.71 8.85
CA LEU A 20 -1.82 -14.47 8.10
C LEU A 20 -0.53 -13.71 7.84
N GLY A 21 0.28 -13.47 8.88
CA GLY A 21 1.54 -12.74 8.76
C GLY A 21 2.52 -13.45 7.83
N GLY A 22 2.62 -14.78 7.90
CA GLY A 22 3.44 -15.57 6.99
C GLY A 22 2.97 -15.49 5.54
N LEU A 23 1.68 -15.73 5.29
CA LEU A 23 1.10 -15.69 3.95
C LEU A 23 1.20 -14.30 3.32
N VAL A 24 0.79 -13.27 4.05
CA VAL A 24 0.84 -11.88 3.58
C VAL A 24 2.29 -11.42 3.42
N GLY A 25 3.20 -11.83 4.31
CA GLY A 25 4.63 -11.55 4.21
C GLY A 25 5.24 -12.11 2.93
N VAL A 26 4.93 -13.36 2.58
CA VAL A 26 5.40 -13.99 1.34
C VAL A 26 4.83 -13.27 0.11
N LEU A 27 3.51 -13.05 0.06
CA LEU A 27 2.88 -12.35 -1.06
C LEU A 27 3.44 -10.93 -1.21
N SER A 28 3.54 -10.19 -0.10
CA SER A 28 4.12 -8.85 -0.06
C SER A 28 5.56 -8.83 -0.58
N GLY A 29 6.38 -9.80 -0.17
CA GLY A 29 7.76 -9.93 -0.63
C GLY A 29 7.86 -10.19 -2.13
N MET A 30 6.95 -11.00 -2.69
CA MET A 30 6.91 -11.27 -4.13
C MET A 30 6.49 -10.04 -4.95
N PHE A 31 5.50 -9.28 -4.48
CA PHE A 31 5.00 -8.11 -5.19
C PHE A 31 5.80 -6.83 -4.90
N GLY A 32 6.58 -6.79 -3.82
CA GLY A 32 7.36 -5.61 -3.40
C GLY A 32 6.50 -4.43 -2.91
N VAL A 33 5.24 -4.65 -2.55
CA VAL A 33 4.25 -3.59 -2.24
C VAL A 33 4.20 -3.23 -0.75
N GLY A 34 4.98 -3.91 0.11
CA GLY A 34 5.13 -3.53 1.52
C GLY A 34 4.02 -4.00 2.47
N GLY A 35 3.15 -4.94 2.05
CA GLY A 35 2.30 -5.77 2.93
C GLY A 35 1.07 -5.07 3.50
N GLY A 36 1.17 -3.78 3.81
CA GLY A 36 0.12 -3.02 4.48
C GLY A 36 -1.20 -2.95 3.71
N PHE A 37 -1.18 -3.06 2.38
CA PHE A 37 -2.42 -3.04 1.59
C PHE A 37 -3.29 -4.30 1.80
N LEU A 38 -2.68 -5.44 2.16
CA LEU A 38 -3.39 -6.70 2.44
C LEU A 38 -3.56 -6.94 3.93
N MET A 39 -2.52 -6.66 4.72
CA MET A 39 -2.56 -6.97 6.14
C MET A 39 -3.57 -6.07 6.87
N THR A 40 -3.58 -4.76 6.59
CA THR A 40 -4.53 -3.82 7.22
C THR A 40 -6.01 -4.24 7.11
N PRO A 41 -6.57 -4.54 5.91
CA PRO A 41 -7.96 -4.98 5.82
C PRO A 41 -8.19 -6.35 6.47
N LEU A 42 -7.22 -7.27 6.41
CA LEU A 42 -7.33 -8.58 7.09
C LEU A 42 -7.39 -8.41 8.61
N LEU A 43 -6.62 -7.49 9.17
CA LEU A 43 -6.68 -7.12 10.59
C LEU A 43 -8.05 -6.51 10.94
N PHE A 44 -8.64 -5.70 10.06
CA PHE A 44 -9.99 -5.17 10.28
C PHE A 44 -11.04 -6.29 10.29
N PHE A 45 -10.92 -7.29 9.41
CA PHE A 45 -11.83 -8.42 9.32
C PHE A 45 -11.82 -9.31 10.57
N ILE A 46 -10.66 -9.49 11.20
CA ILE A 46 -10.54 -10.22 12.47
C ILE A 46 -10.95 -9.39 13.69
N GLY A 47 -11.47 -8.17 13.48
CA GLY A 47 -12.06 -7.33 14.52
C GLY A 47 -11.07 -6.39 15.21
N ILE A 48 -9.83 -6.24 14.73
CA ILE A 48 -8.88 -5.30 15.33
C ILE A 48 -9.29 -3.86 15.01
N PRO A 49 -9.28 -2.95 16.00
CA PRO A 49 -9.59 -1.54 15.78
C PRO A 49 -8.69 -0.91 14.71
N PRO A 50 -9.25 -0.12 13.76
CA PRO A 50 -8.50 0.49 12.68
C PRO A 50 -7.27 1.29 13.11
N ALA A 51 -7.36 2.04 14.20
CA ALA A 51 -6.24 2.82 14.72
C ALA A 51 -5.04 1.93 15.12
N VAL A 52 -5.29 0.77 15.72
CA VAL A 52 -4.25 -0.16 16.17
C VAL A 52 -3.63 -0.86 14.97
N ALA A 53 -4.47 -1.37 14.06
CA ALA A 53 -4.01 -2.05 12.86
C ALA A 53 -3.14 -1.13 11.97
N VAL A 54 -3.57 0.11 11.70
CA VAL A 54 -2.78 1.07 10.91
C VAL A 54 -1.45 1.41 11.59
N ALA A 55 -1.45 1.58 12.93
CA ALA A 55 -0.23 1.86 13.68
C ALA A 55 0.78 0.69 13.64
N THR A 56 0.31 -0.55 13.78
CA THR A 56 1.15 -1.74 13.67
C THR A 56 1.75 -1.88 12.27
N GLU A 57 0.93 -1.70 11.24
CA GLU A 57 1.35 -1.81 9.84
C GLU A 57 2.36 -0.73 9.44
N ALA A 58 2.20 0.51 9.91
CA ALA A 58 3.16 1.58 9.63
C ALA A 58 4.59 1.20 10.05
N ASN A 59 4.73 0.56 11.22
CA ASN A 59 6.03 0.08 11.71
C ASN A 59 6.58 -1.06 10.83
N GLN A 60 5.72 -1.98 10.38
CA GLN A 60 6.12 -3.07 9.50
C GLN A 60 6.57 -2.57 8.11
N ILE A 61 5.87 -1.56 7.57
CA ILE A 61 6.21 -0.93 6.29
C ILE A 61 7.59 -0.27 6.38
N VAL A 62 7.93 0.39 7.49
CA VAL A 62 9.26 0.99 7.68
C VAL A 62 10.36 -0.07 7.56
N ALA A 63 10.20 -1.20 8.24
CA ALA A 63 11.19 -2.29 8.20
C ALA A 63 11.38 -2.86 6.78
N SER A 64 10.28 -3.14 6.08
CA SER A 64 10.34 -3.65 4.70
C SER A 64 10.89 -2.62 3.71
N SER A 65 10.51 -1.35 3.86
CA SER A 65 10.99 -0.24 3.01
C SER A 65 12.48 -0.02 3.19
N PHE A 66 12.99 -0.04 4.43
CA PHE A 66 14.42 0.08 4.70
C PHE A 66 15.22 -1.05 4.05
N SER A 67 14.74 -2.29 4.20
CA SER A 67 15.35 -3.47 3.56
C SER A 67 15.37 -3.34 2.03
N GLY A 68 14.24 -2.92 1.43
CA GLY A 68 14.13 -2.69 -0.01
C GLY A 68 15.10 -1.60 -0.50
N VAL A 69 15.12 -0.45 0.16
CA VAL A 69 16.04 0.64 -0.18
C VAL A 69 17.49 0.18 -0.07
N LEU A 70 17.88 -0.53 0.99
CA LEU A 70 19.24 -1.04 1.15
C LEU A 70 19.64 -1.99 0.01
N ALA A 71 18.74 -2.90 -0.38
CA ALA A 71 18.97 -3.82 -1.49
C ALA A 71 19.15 -3.08 -2.84
N HIS A 72 18.29 -2.09 -3.11
CA HIS A 72 18.37 -1.27 -4.33
C HIS A 72 19.56 -0.33 -4.34
N PHE A 73 19.97 0.16 -3.16
CA PHE A 73 21.11 1.05 -2.98
C PHE A 73 22.41 0.32 -3.31
N ARG A 74 22.57 -0.94 -2.85
CA ARG A 74 23.69 -1.82 -3.24
C ARG A 74 23.75 -2.07 -4.74
N ARG A 75 22.60 -2.07 -5.42
CA ARG A 75 22.50 -2.22 -6.89
C ARG A 75 22.68 -0.91 -7.66
N LYS A 76 22.91 0.22 -6.99
CA LYS A 76 22.99 1.57 -7.58
C LYS A 76 21.75 1.98 -8.39
N THR A 77 20.59 1.42 -8.06
CA THR A 77 19.33 1.66 -8.80
C THR A 77 18.41 2.69 -8.12
N VAL A 78 18.91 3.40 -7.10
CA VAL A 78 18.10 4.34 -6.31
C VAL A 78 18.21 5.74 -6.88
N ASP A 79 17.07 6.28 -7.36
CA ASP A 79 16.96 7.69 -7.71
C ASP A 79 16.60 8.51 -6.45
N ILE A 80 17.61 9.13 -5.85
CA ILE A 80 17.45 9.96 -4.65
C ILE A 80 16.58 11.19 -4.91
N ARG A 81 16.60 11.76 -6.13
CA ARG A 81 15.76 12.94 -6.45
C ARG A 81 14.30 12.55 -6.55
N MET A 82 13.99 11.40 -7.15
CA MET A 82 12.62 10.88 -7.14
C MET A 82 12.19 10.56 -5.71
N GLY A 83 13.07 9.92 -4.93
CA GLY A 83 12.82 9.57 -3.54
C GLY A 83 12.47 10.78 -2.67
N THR A 84 13.20 11.90 -2.80
CA THR A 84 12.93 13.11 -2.00
C THR A 84 11.61 13.78 -2.38
N VAL A 85 11.26 13.84 -3.66
CA VAL A 85 9.96 14.39 -4.11
C VAL A 85 8.81 13.55 -3.56
N LEU A 86 8.91 12.22 -3.63
CA LEU A 86 7.92 11.31 -3.07
C LEU A 86 7.84 11.42 -1.54
N LEU A 87 8.97 11.59 -0.86
CA LEU A 87 9.03 11.78 0.58
C LEU A 87 8.32 13.06 1.02
N VAL A 88 8.57 14.19 0.35
CA VAL A 88 7.90 15.46 0.68
C VAL A 88 6.40 15.38 0.42
N GLY A 89 5.99 14.84 -0.73
CA GLY A 89 4.57 14.65 -1.03
C GLY A 89 3.88 13.71 -0.04
N GLY A 90 4.55 12.62 0.33
CA GLY A 90 4.06 11.65 1.30
C GLY A 90 3.94 12.22 2.71
N LEU A 91 4.92 13.00 3.17
CA LEU A 91 4.88 13.66 4.48
C LEU A 91 3.74 14.68 4.57
N LEU A 92 3.60 15.53 3.54
CA LEU A 92 2.51 16.52 3.49
C LEU A 92 1.14 15.83 3.43
N GLY A 93 0.98 14.82 2.57
CA GLY A 93 -0.26 14.05 2.46
C GLY A 93 -0.61 13.31 3.73
N SER A 94 0.38 12.69 4.40
CA SER A 94 0.18 11.99 5.67
C SER A 94 -0.21 12.95 6.79
N ALA A 95 0.46 14.11 6.90
CA ALA A 95 0.13 15.13 7.89
C ALA A 95 -1.30 15.64 7.75
N LEU A 96 -1.74 15.96 6.51
CA LEU A 96 -3.12 16.34 6.22
C LEU A 96 -4.10 15.19 6.52
N GLY A 97 -3.74 13.96 6.17
CA GLY A 97 -4.54 12.78 6.46
C GLY A 97 -4.74 12.56 7.96
N VAL A 98 -3.70 12.76 8.77
CA VAL A 98 -3.77 12.67 10.24
C VAL A 98 -4.66 13.78 10.82
N MET A 99 -4.56 15.01 10.31
CA MET A 99 -5.44 16.10 10.75
C MET A 99 -6.92 15.75 10.50
N ILE A 100 -7.24 15.35 9.27
CA ILE A 100 -8.59 14.91 8.90
C ILE A 100 -9.04 13.71 9.76
N PHE A 101 -8.14 12.76 10.02
CA PHE A 101 -8.44 11.60 10.85
C PHE A 101 -8.80 11.99 12.30
N ILE A 102 -8.05 12.92 12.90
CA ILE A 102 -8.32 13.41 14.27
C ILE A 102 -9.67 14.14 14.32
N ASP A 103 -9.95 14.99 13.34
CA ASP A 103 -11.23 15.72 13.26
C ASP A 103 -12.40 14.74 13.17
N LEU A 104 -12.30 13.72 12.32
CA LEU A 104 -13.31 12.68 12.20
C LEU A 104 -13.42 11.83 13.47
N LYS A 105 -12.34 11.64 14.23
CA LYS A 105 -12.33 10.90 15.51
C LYS A 105 -13.24 11.54 16.54
N SER A 106 -13.32 12.87 16.54
CA SER A 106 -14.24 13.60 17.42
C SER A 106 -15.72 13.31 17.14
N LEU A 107 -16.06 12.88 15.91
CA LEU A 107 -17.43 12.59 15.47
C LEU A 107 -17.88 11.15 15.78
N GLY A 108 -17.01 10.30 16.34
CA GLY A 108 -17.36 8.94 16.79
C GLY A 108 -17.59 7.89 15.69
N GLN A 109 -17.42 8.23 14.41
CA GLN A 109 -17.66 7.31 13.26
C GLN A 109 -16.40 6.94 12.48
N VAL A 110 -15.20 7.13 13.05
CA VAL A 110 -13.93 6.87 12.35
C VAL A 110 -13.79 5.44 11.89
N ASP A 111 -14.16 4.47 12.72
CA ASP A 111 -13.94 3.07 12.38
C ASP A 111 -14.74 2.65 11.15
N LEU A 112 -15.98 3.15 11.03
CA LEU A 112 -16.82 2.92 9.86
C LEU A 112 -16.25 3.62 8.62
N LEU A 113 -15.88 4.89 8.75
CA LEU A 113 -15.36 5.67 7.63
C LEU A 113 -14.06 5.08 7.10
N VAL A 114 -13.11 4.75 7.97
CA VAL A 114 -11.82 4.15 7.58
C VAL A 114 -12.07 2.82 6.87
N ARG A 115 -12.96 1.97 7.39
CA ARG A 115 -13.35 0.72 6.73
C ARG A 115 -13.93 0.97 5.33
N LEU A 116 -14.85 1.94 5.18
CA LEU A 116 -15.45 2.28 3.88
C LEU A 116 -14.41 2.82 2.90
N CYS A 117 -13.54 3.74 3.34
CA CYS A 117 -12.44 4.27 2.54
C CYS A 117 -11.52 3.15 2.05
N TYR A 118 -11.17 2.19 2.92
CA TYR A 118 -10.37 1.03 2.56
C TYR A 118 -11.09 0.13 1.54
N VAL A 119 -12.38 -0.14 1.71
CA VAL A 119 -13.17 -0.96 0.77
C VAL A 119 -13.24 -0.29 -0.60
N VAL A 120 -13.50 1.01 -0.65
CA VAL A 120 -13.53 1.77 -1.91
C VAL A 120 -12.15 1.79 -2.57
N PHE A 121 -11.10 2.10 -1.82
CA PHE A 121 -9.73 2.18 -2.33
C PHE A 121 -9.23 0.84 -2.88
N LEU A 122 -9.35 -0.24 -2.09
CA LEU A 122 -8.94 -1.58 -2.51
C LEU A 122 -9.86 -2.14 -3.60
N GLY A 123 -11.15 -1.79 -3.58
CA GLY A 123 -12.10 -2.17 -4.63
C GLY A 123 -11.72 -1.56 -5.98
N ILE A 124 -11.31 -0.29 -5.99
CA ILE A 124 -10.82 0.39 -7.20
C ILE A 124 -9.52 -0.24 -7.67
N ILE A 125 -8.52 -0.41 -6.79
CA ILE A 125 -7.22 -1.00 -7.16
C ILE A 125 -7.41 -2.43 -7.69
N GLY A 126 -8.16 -3.26 -6.97
CA GLY A 126 -8.44 -4.63 -7.35
C GLY A 126 -9.15 -4.72 -8.70
N SER A 127 -10.14 -3.86 -8.94
CA SER A 127 -10.85 -3.80 -10.21
C SER A 127 -9.94 -3.38 -11.36
N LEU A 128 -9.12 -2.35 -11.16
CA LEU A 128 -8.15 -1.88 -12.17
C LEU A 128 -7.13 -2.98 -12.51
N MET A 129 -6.55 -3.62 -11.49
CA MET A 129 -5.60 -4.73 -11.67
C MET A 129 -6.24 -5.94 -12.34
N PHE A 130 -7.48 -6.27 -12.01
CA PHE A 130 -8.22 -7.37 -12.63
C PHE A 130 -8.48 -7.10 -14.11
N VAL A 131 -8.93 -5.89 -14.47
CA VAL A 131 -9.13 -5.48 -15.86
C VAL A 131 -7.81 -5.50 -16.63
N GLU A 132 -6.72 -5.01 -16.05
CA GLU A 132 -5.40 -5.03 -16.69
C GLU A 132 -4.88 -6.46 -16.90
N SER A 133 -5.06 -7.34 -15.91
CA SER A 133 -4.71 -8.77 -16.00
C SER A 133 -5.51 -9.50 -17.08
N LEU A 134 -6.84 -9.32 -17.12
CA LEU A 134 -7.68 -9.91 -18.17
C LEU A 134 -7.29 -9.41 -19.57
N ASN A 135 -7.00 -8.12 -19.70
CA ASN A 135 -6.57 -7.54 -20.97
C ASN A 135 -5.19 -8.05 -21.39
N ALA A 136 -4.27 -8.25 -20.45
CA ALA A 136 -2.96 -8.83 -20.73
C ALA A 136 -3.08 -10.29 -21.22
N ILE A 137 -3.91 -11.12 -20.55
CA ILE A 137 -4.17 -12.51 -20.95
C ILE A 137 -4.83 -12.59 -22.34
N ARG A 138 -5.82 -11.70 -22.60
CA ARG A 138 -6.48 -11.63 -23.92
C ARG A 138 -5.51 -11.27 -25.03
N LYS A 139 -4.61 -10.30 -24.80
CA LYS A 139 -3.57 -9.93 -25.78
C LYS A 139 -2.54 -11.02 -26.02
N SER A 140 -2.14 -11.75 -24.97
CA SER A 140 -1.18 -12.86 -25.12
C SER A 140 -1.80 -14.02 -25.93
N LYS A 141 -3.10 -14.33 -25.73
CA LYS A 141 -3.82 -15.33 -26.53
C LYS A 141 -4.08 -14.88 -27.97
N ALA A 142 -4.26 -13.59 -28.21
CA ALA A 142 -4.50 -13.04 -29.55
C ALA A 142 -3.22 -12.90 -30.40
N GLY A 143 -2.04 -13.31 -29.90
CA GLY A 143 -0.76 -13.21 -30.63
C GLY A 143 -0.40 -11.78 -31.05
N THR A 144 -1.01 -10.77 -30.44
CA THR A 144 -0.81 -9.38 -30.85
C THR A 144 0.53 -8.90 -30.30
N PRO A 145 1.46 -8.39 -31.14
CA PRO A 145 2.74 -7.88 -30.66
C PRO A 145 2.49 -6.77 -29.62
N PRO A 146 3.34 -6.66 -28.58
CA PRO A 146 3.18 -5.65 -27.56
C PRO A 146 3.18 -4.26 -28.21
N SER A 147 2.02 -3.62 -28.24
CA SER A 147 1.90 -2.25 -28.73
C SER A 147 2.83 -1.37 -27.89
N THR A 148 3.85 -0.81 -28.53
CA THR A 148 4.72 0.23 -27.96
C THR A 148 3.86 1.48 -27.76
N ARG A 149 3.17 1.53 -26.63
CA ARG A 149 2.27 2.62 -26.28
C ARG A 149 3.12 3.85 -25.96
N ARG A 150 3.61 4.55 -26.98
CA ARG A 150 4.12 5.93 -26.85
C ARG A 150 2.94 6.83 -26.55
N LYS A 151 2.46 6.81 -25.30
CA LYS A 151 1.46 7.77 -24.82
C LYS A 151 2.14 9.12 -24.65
N HIS A 152 2.11 9.95 -25.69
CA HIS A 152 2.25 11.39 -25.54
C HIS A 152 0.98 11.92 -24.85
N GLY A 153 0.93 11.86 -23.52
CA GLY A 153 -0.17 12.42 -22.73
C GLY A 153 -0.02 13.93 -22.52
N MET A 154 -1.12 14.61 -22.19
CA MET A 154 -1.16 16.04 -21.80
C MET A 154 -0.18 16.40 -20.67
N ILE A 155 0.26 15.42 -19.89
CA ILE A 155 1.30 15.55 -18.85
C ILE A 155 2.62 16.09 -19.43
N HIS A 156 2.88 15.88 -20.73
CA HIS A 156 3.99 16.51 -21.45
C HIS A 156 3.80 18.02 -21.73
N LYS A 157 2.77 18.70 -21.22
CA LYS A 157 2.63 20.16 -21.33
C LYS A 157 2.76 20.91 -20.00
N LEU A 158 2.97 20.21 -18.89
CA LEU A 158 3.06 20.85 -17.57
C LEU A 158 4.38 21.64 -17.40
N PRO A 159 4.34 22.84 -16.77
CA PRO A 159 5.50 23.71 -16.62
C PRO A 159 6.56 23.15 -15.65
N PHE A 160 6.15 22.37 -14.64
CA PHE A 160 7.03 21.80 -13.62
C PHE A 160 7.42 20.35 -13.89
N LYS A 161 8.05 20.08 -15.03
CA LYS A 161 8.57 18.73 -15.32
C LYS A 161 9.94 18.52 -14.67
N MET A 162 10.00 17.64 -13.69
CA MET A 162 11.25 17.02 -13.28
C MET A 162 11.51 15.76 -14.12
N ARG A 163 12.70 15.66 -14.70
CA ARG A 163 13.19 14.44 -15.34
C ARG A 163 14.04 13.68 -14.33
N PHE A 164 13.55 12.53 -13.90
CA PHE A 164 14.28 11.57 -13.08
C PHE A 164 15.24 10.81 -14.00
N ARG A 165 16.55 11.01 -13.82
CA ARG A 165 17.57 10.28 -14.59
C ARG A 165 17.96 9.07 -13.77
N VAL A 166 17.73 7.89 -14.33
CA VAL A 166 18.27 6.63 -13.80
C VAL A 166 19.80 6.78 -13.81
N SER A 167 20.43 6.69 -12.64
CA SER A 167 21.88 6.62 -12.51
C SER A 167 22.40 5.22 -12.81
#